data_AF-A0A376ZW04-F1
#
_entry.id   AF-A0A376ZW04-F1
#
_cell.length_a   1.000
_cell.length_b   1.000
_cell.length_c   1.000
_cell.angle_alpha   90.00
_cell.angle_beta   90.00
_cell.angle_gamma   90.00
#
_symmetry.space_group_name_H-M   'P 1'
#
loop_
_entity.id
_entity.type
_entity.pdbx_description
1 polymer ?
#
loop_
_entity_poly.entity_id
_entity_poly.type
_entity_poly.pdbx_seq_one_letter_code
_entity_poly.pdbx_strand_id
1 'polypeptide(L)'
;MKASELERMFQKSFSVAKRVRTETDIGASAVSVAFAACTLARQIFESLSTVTVLLVGAGETIELVARHLREHKVQKMIIANRTRERAQIWQMKLRGSDCPE
;
A
#
# COMPACT_ATOMS: atom_id res chain seq x y z
N MET A 1 27.75 14.82 17.99
CA MET A 1 26.48 15.27 17.40
C MET A 1 25.50 15.56 18.52
N LYS A 2 25.02 16.80 18.64
CA LYS A 2 24.02 17.17 19.65
C LYS A 2 22.62 16.95 19.06
N ALA A 3 21.64 16.59 19.89
CA ALA A 3 20.26 16.37 19.45
C ALA A 3 19.66 17.56 18.67
N SER A 4 20.08 18.78 19.00
CA SER A 4 19.66 20.02 18.33
C SER A 4 20.18 20.18 16.90
N GLU A 5 21.31 19.55 16.55
CA GLU A 5 21.84 19.56 15.18
C GLU A 5 21.05 18.60 14.29
N LEU A 6 20.70 17.42 14.82
CA LEU A 6 19.88 16.43 14.14
C LEU A 6 18.48 16.98 13.86
N GLU A 7 17.87 17.66 14.84
CA GLU A 7 16.57 18.32 14.70
C GLU A 7 16.57 19.32 13.53
N ARG A 8 17.59 20.19 13.46
CA ARG A 8 17.72 21.15 12.34
C ARG A 8 17.90 20.45 10.99
N MET A 9 18.63 19.35 10.94
CA MET A 9 18.78 18.56 9.72
C MET A 9 17.46 17.91 9.29
N PHE A 10 16.66 17.38 10.21
CA PHE A 10 15.34 16.84 9.90
C PHE A 10 14.40 17.92 9.36
N GLN A 11 14.30 19.06 10.04
CA GLN A 11 13.46 20.19 9.59
C GLN A 11 13.86 20.64 8.18
N LYS A 12 15.17 20.75 7.91
CA LYS A 12 15.67 21.10 6.58
C LYS A 12 15.35 20.03 5.54
N SER A 13 15.51 18.76 5.89
CA SER A 13 15.21 17.62 5.01
C SER A 13 13.74 17.59 4.62
N PHE A 14 12.82 17.81 5.57
CA PHE A 14 11.39 17.88 5.28
C PHE A 14 11.03 19.09 4.40
N SER A 15 11.63 20.25 4.66
CA SER A 15 11.44 21.45 3.83
C SER A 15 11.88 21.22 2.38
N VAL A 16 13.05 20.60 2.19
CA VAL A 16 13.56 20.24 0.85
C VAL A 16 12.66 19.18 0.20
N ALA A 17 12.25 18.14 0.92
CA ALA A 17 11.36 17.11 0.40
C ALA A 17 10.01 17.67 -0.05
N LYS A 18 9.43 18.61 0.71
CA LYS A 18 8.21 19.32 0.30
C LYS A 18 8.45 20.10 -0.99
N ARG A 19 9.55 20.84 -1.07
CA ARG A 19 9.88 21.64 -2.23
C ARG A 19 10.07 20.79 -3.49
N VAL A 20 10.76 19.66 -3.38
CA VAL A 20 10.89 18.67 -4.48
C VAL A 20 9.52 18.16 -4.94
N ARG A 21 8.64 17.75 -4.03
CA ARG A 21 7.29 17.27 -4.38
C ARG A 21 6.37 18.34 -4.98
N THR A 22 6.63 19.61 -4.72
CA THR A 22 5.82 20.74 -5.21
C THR A 22 6.35 21.31 -6.53
N GLU A 23 7.67 21.42 -6.67
CA GLU A 23 8.33 22.07 -7.80
C GLU A 23 8.76 21.08 -8.89
N THR A 24 8.64 19.77 -8.65
CA THR A 24 9.00 18.72 -9.61
C THR A 24 7.93 17.64 -9.65
N ASP A 25 7.91 16.86 -10.73
CA ASP A 25 7.04 15.67 -10.85
C ASP A 25 7.50 14.49 -9.98
N ILE A 26 8.59 14.64 -9.22
CA ILE A 26 9.10 13.59 -8.33
C ILE A 26 8.10 13.37 -7.19
N GLY A 27 7.39 12.24 -7.28
CA GLY A 27 6.32 11.87 -6.36
C GLY A 27 4.91 12.22 -6.84
N ALA A 28 4.75 12.77 -8.05
CA ALA A 28 3.45 13.04 -8.66
C ALA A 28 2.71 11.75 -9.08
N SER A 29 3.46 10.71 -9.46
CA SER A 29 2.91 9.38 -9.70
C SER A 29 2.95 8.56 -8.41
N ALA A 30 1.86 7.83 -8.13
CA ALA A 30 1.74 6.92 -6.99
C ALA A 30 2.59 5.64 -7.19
N VAL A 31 3.91 5.81 -7.31
CA VAL A 31 4.87 4.70 -7.38
C VAL A 31 5.08 4.16 -5.96
N SER A 32 4.07 3.48 -5.44
CA SER A 32 4.19 2.72 -4.21
C SER A 32 4.79 1.34 -4.50
N VAL A 33 5.41 0.74 -3.49
CA VAL A 33 5.86 -0.66 -3.56
C VAL A 33 4.70 -1.58 -3.93
N ALA A 34 3.49 -1.26 -3.45
CA ALA A 34 2.26 -1.98 -3.78
C ALA A 34 1.92 -1.91 -5.28
N PHE A 35 2.00 -0.71 -5.88
CA PHE A 35 1.75 -0.50 -7.30
C PHE A 35 2.79 -1.21 -8.17
N ALA A 36 4.07 -1.14 -7.79
CA ALA A 36 5.16 -1.82 -8.48
C ALA A 36 4.96 -3.34 -8.46
N ALA A 37 4.60 -3.92 -7.29
CA ALA A 37 4.31 -5.35 -7.16
C ALA A 37 3.11 -5.78 -8.03
N CYS A 38 2.02 -5.01 -8.05
CA CYS A 38 0.88 -5.30 -8.92
C CYS A 38 1.24 -5.22 -10.41
N THR A 39 2.06 -4.24 -10.78
CA THR A 39 2.53 -4.08 -12.17
C THR A 39 3.38 -5.25 -12.60
N LEU A 40 4.30 -5.70 -11.76
CA LEU A 40 5.10 -6.89 -12.01
C LEU A 40 4.21 -8.14 -12.15
N ALA A 41 3.20 -8.30 -11.28
CA ALA A 41 2.27 -9.43 -11.37
C ALA A 41 1.54 -9.46 -12.73
N ARG A 42 1.16 -8.31 -13.30
CA ARG A 42 0.54 -8.23 -14.64
C ARG A 42 1.51 -8.56 -15.78
N GLN A 43 2.80 -8.33 -15.60
CA GLN A 43 3.80 -8.72 -16.59
C GLN A 43 4.04 -10.24 -16.59
N ILE A 44 3.83 -10.88 -15.44
CA ILE A 44 4.01 -12.33 -15.26
C ILE A 44 2.74 -13.10 -15.65
N PHE A 45 1.56 -12.60 -15.29
CA PHE A 45 0.27 -13.24 -15.56
C PHE A 45 -0.50 -12.49 -16.65
N GLU A 46 -0.87 -13.19 -17.73
CA GLU A 46 -1.64 -12.63 -18.85
C GLU A 46 -3.00 -12.03 -18.40
N SER A 47 -3.63 -12.62 -17.39
CA SER A 47 -4.82 -12.07 -16.76
C SER A 47 -4.83 -12.34 -15.25
N LEU A 48 -5.12 -11.31 -14.46
CA LEU A 48 -5.36 -11.45 -13.02
C LEU A 48 -6.78 -11.95 -12.70
N SER A 49 -7.69 -11.97 -13.68
CA SER A 49 -9.08 -12.39 -13.48
C SER A 49 -9.27 -13.89 -13.21
N THR A 50 -8.23 -14.69 -13.42
CA THR A 50 -8.20 -16.14 -13.15
C THR A 50 -7.28 -16.49 -11.98
N VAL A 51 -6.66 -15.49 -11.36
CA VAL A 51 -5.67 -15.69 -10.30
C VAL A 51 -6.32 -15.52 -8.94
N THR A 52 -5.95 -16.40 -8.01
CA THR A 52 -6.26 -16.23 -6.58
C THR A 52 -5.06 -15.61 -5.89
N VAL A 53 -5.27 -14.49 -5.18
CA VAL A 53 -4.21 -13.79 -4.44
C VAL A 53 -4.36 -14.00 -2.94
N LEU A 54 -3.26 -14.38 -2.29
CA LEU A 54 -3.14 -14.45 -0.83
C LEU A 54 -2.35 -13.25 -0.32
N LEU A 55 -2.99 -12.42 0.50
CA LEU A 55 -2.38 -11.31 1.21
C LEU A 55 -2.03 -11.75 2.64
N VAL A 56 -0.75 -11.74 2.99
CA VAL A 56 -0.27 -12.15 4.31
C VAL A 56 0.08 -10.91 5.13
N GLY A 57 -0.72 -10.62 6.15
CA GLY A 57 -0.56 -9.49 7.06
C GLY A 57 -1.77 -8.57 7.09
N ALA A 58 -1.60 -7.45 7.79
CA ALA A 58 -2.67 -6.57 8.23
C ALA A 58 -2.13 -5.13 8.39
N GLY A 59 -1.48 -4.61 7.35
CA GLY A 59 -0.83 -3.29 7.35
C GLY A 59 -1.21 -2.44 6.15
N GLU A 60 -0.82 -1.16 6.18
CA GLU A 60 -1.20 -0.15 5.18
C GLU A 60 -0.76 -0.51 3.75
N THR A 61 0.43 -1.12 3.59
CA THR A 61 0.90 -1.55 2.27
C THR A 61 0.01 -2.63 1.66
N ILE A 62 -0.49 -3.56 2.47
CA ILE A 62 -1.41 -4.63 2.01
C ILE A 62 -2.75 -4.03 1.59
N GLU A 63 -3.21 -2.98 2.26
CA GLU A 63 -4.41 -2.26 1.86
C GLU A 63 -4.26 -1.64 0.46
N LEU A 64 -3.13 -0.99 0.20
CA LEU A 64 -2.83 -0.41 -1.11
C LEU A 64 -2.74 -1.49 -2.19
N VAL A 65 -2.09 -2.63 -1.92
CA VAL A 65 -2.03 -3.77 -2.85
C VAL A 65 -3.44 -4.28 -3.13
N ALA A 66 -4.24 -4.53 -2.09
CA ALA A 66 -5.60 -5.04 -2.23
C ALA A 66 -6.49 -4.11 -3.07
N ARG A 67 -6.38 -2.79 -2.86
CA ARG A 67 -7.13 -1.79 -3.63
C ARG A 67 -6.78 -1.87 -5.12
N HIS A 68 -5.49 -1.90 -5.44
CA HIS A 68 -5.03 -2.03 -6.82
C HIS A 68 -5.47 -3.36 -7.44
N LEU A 69 -5.33 -4.48 -6.73
CA LEU A 69 -5.77 -5.79 -7.25
C LEU A 69 -7.28 -5.85 -7.49
N ARG A 70 -8.08 -5.16 -6.67
CA ARG A 70 -9.53 -5.05 -6.83
C ARG A 70 -9.91 -4.26 -8.08
N GLU A 71 -9.24 -3.14 -8.34
CA GLU A 71 -9.41 -2.36 -9.59
C GLU A 71 -9.13 -3.21 -10.83
N HIS A 72 -8.22 -4.19 -10.72
CA HIS A 72 -7.86 -5.12 -11.80
C HIS A 72 -8.68 -6.41 -11.81
N LYS A 73 -9.79 -6.48 -11.06
CA LYS A 73 -10.77 -7.59 -11.07
C LYS A 73 -10.17 -8.98 -10.85
N VAL A 74 -9.32 -9.12 -9.84
CA VAL A 74 -8.78 -10.44 -9.43
C VAL A 74 -9.92 -11.42 -9.06
N GLN A 75 -9.77 -12.70 -9.38
CA GLN A 75 -10.84 -13.70 -9.18
C GLN A 75 -11.23 -13.83 -7.70
N LYS A 76 -10.20 -13.96 -6.85
CA LYS A 76 -10.37 -14.22 -5.43
C LYS A 76 -9.21 -13.62 -4.67
N MET A 77 -9.53 -12.99 -3.55
CA MET A 77 -8.56 -12.41 -2.63
C MET A 77 -8.76 -13.03 -1.24
N ILE A 78 -7.69 -13.59 -0.68
CA ILE A 78 -7.65 -14.25 0.62
C ILE A 78 -6.71 -13.44 1.51
N ILE A 79 -7.07 -13.22 2.78
CA ILE A 79 -6.22 -12.53 3.75
C ILE A 79 -5.84 -13.52 4.84
N ALA A 80 -4.54 -13.67 5.08
CA ALA A 80 -4.00 -14.44 6.19
C ALA A 80 -3.32 -13.51 7.19
N ASN A 81 -3.58 -13.70 8.48
CA ASN A 81 -2.89 -12.98 9.54
C ASN A 81 -2.67 -13.91 10.74
N ARG A 82 -1.72 -13.56 11.61
CA ARG A 82 -1.42 -14.34 12.83
C ARG A 82 -2.64 -14.52 13.73
N THR A 83 -3.52 -13.52 13.75
CA THR A 83 -4.74 -13.48 14.55
C THR A 83 -5.94 -13.47 13.61
N ARG A 84 -6.87 -14.42 13.78
CA ARG A 84 -7.99 -14.61 12.86
C ARG A 84 -8.95 -13.43 12.88
N GLU A 85 -9.19 -12.86 14.05
CA GLU A 85 -10.05 -11.71 14.28
C GLU A 85 -9.56 -10.52 13.45
N ARG A 86 -8.24 -10.29 13.42
CA ARG A 86 -7.65 -9.24 12.58
C ARG A 86 -7.85 -9.52 11.10
N ALA A 87 -7.68 -10.75 10.63
CA ALA A 87 -7.92 -11.07 9.22
C ALA A 87 -9.38 -10.81 8.81
N GLN A 88 -10.35 -11.09 9.68
CA GLN A 88 -11.77 -10.82 9.46
C GLN A 88 -12.08 -9.33 9.37
N ILE A 89 -11.56 -8.52 10.31
CA ILE A 89 -11.71 -7.05 10.29
C ILE A 89 -11.17 -6.47 8.98
N TRP A 90 -9.98 -6.91 8.57
CA TRP A 90 -9.38 -6.47 7.31
C TRP A 90 -10.19 -6.91 6.08
N GLN A 91 -10.78 -8.10 6.11
CA GLN A 91 -11.62 -8.59 5.04
C GLN A 91 -12.92 -7.77 4.90
N MET A 92 -13.53 -7.38 6.02
CA MET A 92 -14.68 -6.46 6.04
C MET A 92 -14.29 -5.08 5.47
N LYS A 93 -13.17 -4.51 5.94
CA LYS A 93 -12.66 -3.22 5.48
C LYS A 93 -12.46 -3.17 3.97
N LEU A 94 -11.88 -4.23 3.38
CA LEU A 94 -11.66 -4.32 1.93
C LEU A 94 -12.93 -4.56 1.11
N ARG A 95 -13.98 -5.13 1.73
CA ARG A 95 -15.30 -5.31 1.11
C ARG A 95 -16.17 -4.05 1.15
N GLY A 96 -15.73 -3.00 1.84
CA GLY A 96 -16.53 -1.78 2.02
C GLY A 96 -17.73 -1.97 2.95
N SER A 97 -17.69 -3.02 3.79
CA SER A 97 -18.67 -3.20 4.85
C SER A 97 -18.21 -2.32 6.02
N ASP A 98 -19.01 -1.31 6.36
CA ASP A 98 -18.76 -0.44 7.51
C ASP A 98 -18.39 -1.27 8.74
N CYS A 99 -17.27 -0.91 9.36
CA CYS A 99 -16.84 -1.48 10.62
C CYS A 99 -17.56 -0.72 11.74
N PRO A 100 -18.21 -1.38 12.71
CA PRO A 100 -18.53 -0.73 13.98
C PRO A 100 -17.22 -0.34 14.66
N GLU A 101 -17.17 0.85 15.26
CA GLU A 101 -16.06 1.36 16.08
C GLU A 101 -15.69 0.43 17.24
#